data_AF-A0A1X7H563-F1
#
_entry.id   AF-A0A1X7H563-F1
#
_cell.length_a   1.000
_cell.length_b   1.000
_cell.length_c   1.000
_cell.angle_alpha   90.00
_cell.angle_beta   90.00
_cell.angle_gamma   90.00
#
_symmetry.space_group_name_H-M   'P 1'
#
loop_
_entity.id
_entity.type
_entity.pdbx_description
1 polymer ?
#
loop_
_entity_poly.entity_id
_entity_poly.type
_entity_poly.pdbx_seq_one_letter_code
_entity_poly.pdbx_strand_id
1 'polypeptide(L)'
;MTLSLALLSALAMALIYEPGSDPSRVYYGTDTRAFALLIGAALAMVWPSRQLTVKAAPRARLILDCIGGAGFRAFIRRHSCSRSGSRPSRKPIGHSIGLETTAEKTLFMLLDSLENVQQILSVNIRVPRPWEHDVNSTLAETAKQFSNVTLVDWYMASSDKDSYFSRDGVHLGEEGAKVYAALVAEAIKP
;
A
#
# COMPACT_ATOMS: atom_id res chain seq x y z
N MET A 1 17.14 -21.79 -17.60
CA MET A 1 16.68 -22.09 -16.23
C MET A 1 15.81 -20.97 -15.65
N THR A 2 16.26 -19.71 -15.62
CA THR A 2 15.46 -18.59 -15.05
C THR A 2 14.24 -18.18 -15.87
N LEU A 3 14.31 -18.21 -17.21
CA LEU A 3 13.14 -17.98 -18.07
C LEU A 3 12.07 -19.07 -17.87
N SER A 4 12.48 -20.32 -17.64
CA SER A 4 11.58 -21.44 -17.36
C SER A 4 10.87 -21.25 -16.02
N LEU A 5 11.59 -20.79 -14.99
CA LEU A 5 11.02 -20.46 -13.67
C LEU A 5 10.07 -19.25 -13.74
N ALA A 6 10.40 -18.24 -14.54
CA ALA A 6 9.52 -17.10 -14.79
C ALA A 6 8.22 -17.55 -15.48
N LEU A 7 8.33 -18.37 -16.54
CA LEU A 7 7.16 -18.91 -17.23
C LEU A 7 6.28 -19.75 -16.29
N LEU A 8 6.89 -20.57 -15.42
CA LEU A 8 6.20 -21.38 -14.44
C LEU A 8 5.46 -20.52 -13.40
N SER A 9 6.07 -19.43 -12.92
CA SER A 9 5.44 -18.47 -12.00
C SER A 9 4.26 -17.73 -12.65
N ALA A 10 4.39 -17.36 -13.92
CA ALA A 10 3.29 -16.75 -14.68
C ALA A 10 2.13 -17.74 -14.96
N LEU A 11 2.46 -19.00 -15.27
CA LEU A 11 1.47 -20.08 -15.39
C LEU A 11 0.78 -20.38 -14.06
N ALA A 12 1.51 -20.37 -12.95
CA ALA A 12 0.93 -20.52 -11.61
C ALA A 12 -0.08 -19.39 -11.31
N MET A 13 0.22 -18.15 -11.73
CA MET A 13 -0.71 -17.02 -11.61
C MET A 13 -2.00 -17.26 -12.41
N ALA A 14 -1.89 -17.77 -13.64
CA ALA A 14 -3.05 -18.09 -14.47
C ALA A 14 -3.87 -19.27 -13.95
N LEU A 15 -3.22 -20.27 -13.35
CA LEU A 15 -3.87 -21.50 -12.85
C LEU A 15 -4.55 -21.31 -11.49
N ILE A 16 -4.01 -20.44 -10.62
CA ILE A 16 -4.56 -20.14 -9.28
C ILE A 16 -5.65 -19.06 -9.35
N TYR A 17 -5.79 -18.38 -10.49
CA TYR A 17 -6.82 -17.36 -10.67
C TYR A 17 -8.20 -18.01 -10.79
N GLU A 18 -9.03 -17.77 -9.78
CA GLU A 18 -10.43 -18.18 -9.73
C GLU A 18 -11.32 -16.94 -9.91
N PRO A 19 -12.07 -16.84 -11.02
CA PRO A 19 -12.99 -15.73 -11.24
C PRO A 19 -14.08 -15.69 -10.16
N GLY A 20 -14.18 -14.57 -9.44
CA GLY A 20 -15.22 -14.36 -8.42
C GLY A 20 -14.84 -14.76 -6.98
N SER A 21 -13.61 -15.22 -6.73
CA SER A 21 -13.08 -15.45 -5.37
C SER A 21 -12.00 -14.41 -5.00
N ASP A 22 -11.46 -14.49 -3.77
CA ASP A 22 -10.50 -13.51 -3.24
C ASP A 22 -9.18 -13.48 -4.04
N PRO A 23 -8.89 -12.42 -4.81
CA PRO A 23 -7.69 -12.37 -5.65
C PRO A 23 -6.40 -12.09 -4.85
N SER A 24 -6.51 -11.89 -3.53
CA SER A 24 -5.39 -11.51 -2.67
C SER A 24 -4.19 -12.45 -2.78
N ARG A 25 -4.41 -13.76 -2.89
CA ARG A 25 -3.32 -14.74 -3.06
C ARG A 25 -2.59 -14.57 -4.39
N VAL A 26 -3.32 -14.27 -5.47
CA VAL A 26 -2.75 -14.08 -6.82
C VAL A 26 -1.92 -12.80 -6.87
N TYR A 27 -2.36 -11.72 -6.19
CA TYR A 27 -1.69 -10.42 -6.18
C TYR A 27 -0.55 -10.30 -5.17
N TYR A 28 -0.72 -10.87 -3.97
CA TYR A 28 0.21 -10.74 -2.86
C TYR A 28 1.04 -12.00 -2.59
N GLY A 29 0.74 -13.12 -3.25
CA GLY A 29 1.48 -14.36 -3.12
C GLY A 29 2.91 -14.26 -3.64
N THR A 30 3.85 -14.82 -2.89
CA THR A 30 5.27 -14.90 -3.29
C THR A 30 5.45 -15.71 -4.58
N ASP A 31 4.65 -16.77 -4.75
CA ASP A 31 4.71 -17.72 -5.87
C ASP A 31 4.45 -17.05 -7.25
N THR A 32 3.56 -16.06 -7.30
CA THR A 32 3.14 -15.36 -8.52
C THR A 32 3.95 -14.07 -8.74
N ARG A 33 4.53 -13.48 -7.68
CA ARG A 33 5.37 -12.28 -7.78
C ARG A 33 6.83 -12.57 -8.15
N ALA A 34 7.28 -13.82 -7.98
CA ALA A 34 8.65 -14.22 -8.32
C ALA A 34 9.01 -13.96 -9.80
N PHE A 35 8.02 -14.01 -10.72
CA PHE A 35 8.19 -13.73 -12.14
C PHE A 35 8.95 -12.43 -12.44
N ALA A 36 8.59 -11.31 -11.82
CA ALA A 36 9.22 -10.00 -12.09
C ALA A 36 10.70 -9.98 -11.67
N LEU A 37 11.02 -10.57 -10.51
CA LEU A 37 12.40 -10.69 -10.02
C LEU A 37 13.22 -11.64 -10.91
N LEU A 38 12.61 -12.74 -11.36
CA LEU A 38 13.26 -13.74 -12.20
C LEU A 38 13.53 -13.22 -13.62
N ILE A 39 12.65 -12.40 -14.20
CA ILE A 39 12.95 -11.71 -15.47
C ILE A 39 14.12 -10.75 -15.28
N GLY A 40 14.11 -9.95 -14.21
CA GLY A 40 15.23 -9.05 -13.91
C GLY A 40 16.56 -9.79 -13.77
N ALA A 41 16.58 -10.91 -13.03
CA ALA A 41 17.75 -11.77 -12.90
C ALA A 41 18.15 -12.45 -14.22
N ALA A 42 17.18 -12.90 -15.02
CA ALA A 42 17.45 -13.50 -16.33
C ALA A 42 18.07 -12.48 -17.28
N LEU A 43 17.55 -11.26 -17.35
CA LEU A 43 18.11 -10.16 -18.15
C LEU A 43 19.54 -9.81 -17.68
N ALA A 44 19.78 -9.79 -16.37
CA ALA A 44 21.11 -9.54 -15.81
C ALA A 44 22.14 -10.62 -16.18
N MET A 45 21.71 -11.88 -16.31
CA MET A 45 22.59 -12.99 -16.71
C MET A 45 22.79 -13.10 -18.23
N VAL A 46 21.74 -12.85 -19.02
CA VAL A 46 21.80 -12.93 -20.48
C VAL A 46 22.52 -11.72 -21.07
N TRP A 47 22.44 -10.55 -20.43
CA TRP A 47 23.13 -9.36 -20.91
C TRP A 47 24.66 -9.49 -20.69
N PRO A 48 25.47 -9.55 -21.76
CA PRO A 48 26.90 -9.74 -21.63
C PRO A 48 27.57 -8.41 -21.26
N SER A 49 27.51 -8.04 -19.97
CA SER A 49 28.13 -6.82 -19.44
C SER A 49 29.63 -6.71 -19.75
N ARG A 50 30.29 -7.87 -19.96
CA ARG A 50 31.72 -7.97 -20.30
C ARG A 50 32.04 -7.74 -21.79
N GLN A 51 31.04 -7.74 -22.69
CA GLN A 51 31.27 -7.49 -24.13
C GLN A 51 31.12 -6.02 -24.54
N LEU A 52 30.52 -5.17 -23.69
CA LEU A 52 30.46 -3.72 -23.91
C LEU A 52 31.82 -3.02 -23.71
N THR A 53 32.82 -3.75 -23.22
CA THR A 53 34.14 -3.21 -22.88
C THR A 53 35.05 -2.95 -24.08
N VAL A 54 34.71 -3.44 -25.28
CA VAL A 54 35.73 -3.53 -26.36
C VAL A 54 35.75 -2.33 -27.33
N LYS A 55 34.68 -1.52 -27.50
CA LYS A 55 34.72 -0.31 -28.38
C LYS A 55 33.80 0.85 -27.98
N ALA A 56 33.40 0.98 -26.71
CA ALA A 56 32.65 2.17 -26.30
C ALA A 56 33.56 3.42 -26.35
N ALA A 57 33.26 4.37 -27.23
CA ALA A 57 34.00 5.64 -27.33
C ALA A 57 34.02 6.35 -25.95
N PRO A 58 35.08 7.12 -25.61
CA PRO A 58 35.20 7.80 -24.32
C PRO A 58 33.97 8.63 -23.94
N ARG A 59 33.30 9.23 -24.94
CA ARG A 59 32.05 9.99 -24.76
C ARG A 59 30.88 9.10 -24.31
N ALA A 60 30.76 7.89 -24.83
CA ALA A 60 29.68 6.98 -24.44
C ALA A 60 29.84 6.52 -22.98
N ARG A 61 31.06 6.25 -22.53
CA ARG A 61 31.34 5.93 -21.11
C ARG A 61 31.01 7.13 -20.20
N LEU A 62 31.46 8.33 -20.57
CA LEU A 62 31.16 9.55 -19.81
C LEU A 62 29.64 9.79 -19.71
N ILE A 63 28.90 9.61 -20.81
CA ILE A 63 27.44 9.74 -20.80
C ILE A 63 26.80 8.70 -19.89
N LEU A 64 27.22 7.43 -19.94
CA LEU A 64 26.71 6.38 -19.07
C LEU A 64 27.01 6.65 -17.59
N ASP A 65 28.22 7.10 -17.26
CA ASP A 65 28.62 7.43 -15.89
C ASP A 65 27.86 8.66 -15.38
N CYS A 66 27.64 9.67 -16.22
CA CYS A 66 26.81 10.83 -15.88
C CYS A 66 25.34 10.45 -15.68
N ILE A 67 24.77 9.59 -16.54
CA ILE A 67 23.38 9.10 -16.40
C ILE A 67 23.25 8.26 -15.12
N GLY A 68 24.18 7.32 -14.89
CA GLY A 68 24.20 6.48 -13.70
C GLY A 68 24.38 7.31 -12.42
N GLY A 69 25.31 8.27 -12.42
CA GLY A 69 25.54 9.19 -11.32
C GLY A 69 24.36 10.13 -11.06
N ALA A 70 23.72 10.65 -12.11
CA ALA A 70 22.50 11.46 -11.99
C ALA A 70 21.33 10.63 -11.44
N GLY A 71 21.16 9.39 -11.93
CA GLY A 71 20.15 8.46 -11.43
C GLY A 71 20.36 8.10 -9.96
N PHE A 72 21.60 7.81 -9.56
CA PHE A 72 21.95 7.51 -8.17
C PHE A 72 21.78 8.72 -7.26
N ARG A 73 22.19 9.92 -7.71
CA ARG A 73 21.94 11.18 -7.00
C ARG A 73 20.45 11.47 -6.86
N ALA A 74 19.64 11.19 -7.89
CA ALA A 74 18.19 11.35 -7.83
C ALA A 74 17.55 10.34 -6.86
N PHE A 75 18.01 9.09 -6.85
CA PHE A 75 17.58 8.06 -5.90
C PHE A 75 17.91 8.46 -4.45
N ILE A 76 19.15 8.87 -4.19
CA ILE A 76 19.55 9.37 -2.87
C ILE A 76 18.74 10.60 -2.50
N ARG A 77 18.58 11.59 -3.40
CA ARG A 77 17.80 12.79 -3.11
C ARG A 77 16.35 12.45 -2.77
N ARG A 78 15.73 11.50 -3.49
CA ARG A 78 14.37 11.04 -3.21
C ARG A 78 14.26 10.34 -1.85
N HIS A 79 15.23 9.50 -1.49
CA HIS A 79 15.25 8.81 -0.19
C HIS A 79 15.67 9.72 0.98
N SER A 80 16.56 10.69 0.77
CA SER A 80 16.96 11.68 1.77
C SER A 80 15.86 12.72 1.99
N CYS A 81 15.11 13.10 0.95
CA CYS A 81 13.95 13.98 1.08
C CYS A 81 12.78 13.29 1.80
N SER A 82 12.63 11.96 1.66
CA SER A 82 11.70 11.16 2.49
C SER A 82 12.06 11.14 3.98
N ARG A 83 13.33 11.40 4.34
CA ARG A 83 13.79 11.60 5.73
C ARG A 83 13.64 13.05 6.21
N SER A 84 13.38 13.97 5.28
CA SER A 84 13.13 15.39 5.51
C SER A 84 11.66 15.72 5.21
N GLY A 85 10.73 14.81 5.54
CA GLY A 85 9.40 15.26 5.90
C GLY A 85 9.55 16.16 7.12
N SER A 86 8.93 17.33 7.10
CA SER A 86 8.74 18.17 8.29
C SER A 86 8.50 17.27 9.49
N ARG A 87 9.27 17.46 10.57
CA ARG A 87 9.02 16.70 11.80
C ARG A 87 7.55 16.91 12.15
N PRO A 88 6.80 15.83 12.41
CA PRO A 88 5.39 15.98 12.67
C PRO A 88 5.19 16.90 13.87
N SER A 89 4.17 17.74 13.78
CA SER A 89 3.83 18.71 14.83
C SER A 89 3.47 17.97 16.13
N ARG A 90 2.83 16.80 15.96
CA ARG A 90 2.48 15.87 17.04
C ARG A 90 3.46 14.69 17.08
N LYS A 91 3.61 14.07 18.26
CA LYS A 91 4.27 12.76 18.37
C LYS A 91 3.20 11.66 18.41
N PRO A 92 3.39 10.53 17.72
CA PRO A 92 2.50 9.39 17.88
C PRO A 92 2.51 8.95 19.34
N ILE A 93 1.33 8.77 19.93
CA ILE A 93 1.16 8.14 21.24
C ILE A 93 1.24 6.63 21.01
N GLY A 94 2.46 6.10 20.92
CA GLY A 94 2.68 4.65 20.91
C GLY A 94 2.49 4.10 22.32
N HIS A 95 1.41 3.34 22.54
CA HIS A 95 1.27 2.52 23.74
C HIS A 95 2.44 1.53 23.78
N SER A 96 3.07 1.38 24.96
CA SER A 96 4.31 0.65 25.27
C SER A 96 4.26 -0.87 25.04
N ILE A 97 3.71 -1.34 23.93
CA ILE A 97 3.63 -2.74 23.51
C ILE A 97 4.23 -2.90 22.12
N GLY A 98 5.49 -2.48 21.96
CA GLY A 98 6.49 -3.07 21.03
C GLY A 98 6.18 -3.24 19.53
N LEU A 99 5.01 -2.84 19.04
CA LEU A 99 4.55 -3.06 17.68
C LEU A 99 3.91 -1.76 17.14
N GLU A 100 4.67 -0.67 17.09
CA GLU A 100 4.29 0.43 16.18
C GLU A 100 4.45 -0.11 14.75
N THR A 101 3.37 -0.62 14.17
CA THR A 101 3.42 -1.13 12.80
C THR A 101 3.74 0.02 11.85
N THR A 102 4.44 -0.26 10.75
CA THR A 102 4.70 0.73 9.69
C THR A 102 3.40 1.41 9.22
N ALA A 103 2.27 0.70 9.29
CA ALA A 103 0.95 1.21 8.92
C ALA A 103 0.47 2.33 9.86
N GLU A 104 0.55 2.14 11.18
CA GLU A 104 0.17 3.15 12.18
C GLU A 104 1.00 4.43 12.01
N LYS A 105 2.32 4.30 11.86
CA LYS A 105 3.21 5.44 11.59
C LYS A 105 2.83 6.18 10.32
N THR A 106 2.53 5.43 9.26
CA THR A 106 2.16 6.01 7.96
C THR A 106 0.84 6.75 8.06
N LEU A 107 -0.17 6.18 8.72
CA LEU A 107 -1.47 6.83 8.95
C LEU A 107 -1.30 8.09 9.79
N PHE A 108 -0.52 8.03 10.88
CA PHE A 108 -0.23 9.19 11.71
C PHE A 108 0.45 10.31 10.91
N MET A 109 1.50 9.99 10.15
CA MET A 109 2.20 10.97 9.31
C MET A 109 1.27 11.59 8.25
N LEU A 110 0.35 10.80 7.70
CA LEU A 110 -0.65 11.29 6.75
C LEU A 110 -1.60 12.29 7.45
N LEU A 111 -2.17 11.93 8.59
CA LEU A 111 -3.11 12.78 9.32
C LEU A 111 -2.46 14.06 9.85
N ASP A 112 -1.20 13.97 10.32
CA ASP A 112 -0.42 15.14 10.74
C ASP A 112 -0.13 16.08 9.56
N SER A 113 0.14 15.55 8.37
CA SER A 113 0.31 16.37 7.16
C SER A 113 -0.97 17.13 6.74
N LEU A 114 -2.13 16.70 7.25
CA LEU A 114 -3.44 17.29 7.02
C LEU A 114 -3.91 18.15 8.21
N GLU A 115 -3.00 18.61 9.07
CA GLU A 115 -3.34 19.42 10.26
C GLU A 115 -4.18 20.68 9.95
N ASN A 116 -4.01 21.24 8.76
CA ASN A 116 -4.72 22.46 8.32
C ASN A 116 -6.09 22.17 7.69
N VAL A 117 -6.48 20.89 7.56
CA VAL A 117 -7.81 20.49 7.11
C VAL A 117 -8.79 20.65 8.27
N GLN A 118 -9.89 21.36 8.02
CA GLN A 118 -10.91 21.67 9.02
C GLN A 118 -11.50 20.42 9.68
N GLN A 119 -11.79 19.39 8.88
CA GLN A 119 -12.32 18.12 9.36
C GLN A 119 -11.85 16.96 8.48
N ILE A 120 -11.48 15.86 9.13
CA ILE A 120 -11.13 14.59 8.51
C ILE A 120 -12.08 13.52 9.05
N LEU A 121 -12.76 12.80 8.16
CA LEU A 121 -13.57 11.65 8.53
C LEU A 121 -12.77 10.37 8.27
N SER A 122 -12.53 9.59 9.32
CA SER A 122 -11.86 8.30 9.25
C SER A 122 -12.92 7.22 9.41
N VAL A 123 -13.20 6.44 8.37
CA VAL A 123 -14.23 5.40 8.41
C VAL A 123 -13.56 4.06 8.67
N ASN A 124 -13.99 3.33 9.71
CA ASN A 124 -13.51 1.96 9.94
C ASN A 124 -14.16 0.97 8.95
N ILE A 125 -13.69 -0.26 8.90
CA ILE A 125 -14.04 -1.21 7.84
C ILE A 125 -14.75 -2.45 8.37
N ARG A 126 -15.62 -3.05 7.55
CA ARG A 126 -16.18 -4.41 7.74
C ARG A 126 -15.83 -5.23 6.51
N VAL A 127 -14.98 -6.24 6.69
CA VAL A 127 -14.47 -7.14 5.66
C VAL A 127 -14.10 -8.48 6.32
N PRO A 128 -14.53 -9.64 5.78
CA PRO A 128 -14.19 -10.95 6.34
C PRO A 128 -12.73 -11.30 6.03
N ARG A 129 -11.78 -10.62 6.67
CA ARG A 129 -10.34 -10.82 6.51
C ARG A 129 -9.62 -10.78 7.87
N PRO A 130 -8.56 -11.57 8.07
CA PRO A 130 -7.87 -11.65 9.36
C PRO A 130 -7.30 -10.31 9.86
N TRP A 131 -7.00 -9.39 8.96
CA TRP A 131 -6.40 -8.08 9.26
C TRP A 131 -7.42 -6.97 9.56
N GLU A 132 -8.73 -7.26 9.52
CA GLU A 132 -9.79 -6.27 9.78
C GLU A 132 -9.63 -5.63 11.18
N HIS A 133 -9.41 -6.46 12.20
CA HIS A 133 -9.28 -6.00 13.58
C HIS A 133 -8.10 -5.04 13.76
N ASP A 134 -6.93 -5.38 13.21
CA ASP A 134 -5.73 -4.55 13.33
C ASP A 134 -5.92 -3.20 12.64
N VAL A 135 -6.58 -3.17 11.47
CA VAL A 135 -6.90 -1.93 10.76
C VAL A 135 -7.88 -1.07 11.55
N ASN A 136 -8.96 -1.66 12.06
CA ASN A 136 -9.96 -0.93 12.85
C ASN A 136 -9.38 -0.37 14.14
N SER A 137 -8.54 -1.15 14.84
CA SER A 137 -7.79 -0.70 16.02
C SER A 137 -6.85 0.46 15.70
N THR A 138 -6.08 0.34 14.61
CA THR A 138 -5.16 1.40 14.15
C THR A 138 -5.89 2.70 13.83
N LEU A 139 -7.02 2.62 13.11
CA LEU A 139 -7.86 3.79 12.79
C LEU A 139 -8.42 4.44 14.06
N ALA A 140 -8.91 3.64 15.00
CA ALA A 140 -9.48 4.14 16.25
C ALA A 140 -8.44 4.80 17.16
N GLU A 141 -7.28 4.17 17.35
CA GLU A 141 -6.21 4.73 18.19
C GLU A 141 -5.56 5.97 17.57
N THR A 142 -5.37 5.98 16.24
CA THR A 142 -4.80 7.15 15.57
C THR A 142 -5.77 8.33 15.59
N ALA A 143 -7.07 8.09 15.33
CA ALA A 143 -8.08 9.15 15.33
C ALA A 143 -8.16 9.89 16.67
N LYS A 144 -7.97 9.20 17.81
CA LYS A 144 -7.96 9.81 19.16
C LYS A 144 -6.87 10.88 19.33
N GLN A 145 -5.81 10.84 18.53
CA GLN A 145 -4.68 11.77 18.64
C GLN A 145 -4.91 13.11 17.93
N PHE A 146 -5.97 13.22 17.13
CA PHE A 146 -6.27 14.39 16.30
C PHE A 146 -7.67 14.93 16.58
N SER A 147 -7.75 16.20 16.99
CA SER A 147 -9.03 16.84 17.32
C SER A 147 -9.90 17.16 16.09
N ASN A 148 -9.28 17.25 14.91
CA ASN A 148 -9.96 17.45 13.63
C ASN A 148 -10.31 16.12 12.93
N VAL A 149 -9.96 14.97 13.51
CA VAL A 149 -10.33 13.64 12.97
C VAL A 149 -11.54 13.10 13.73
N THR A 150 -12.54 12.63 13.01
CA THR A 150 -13.72 11.95 13.57
C THR A 150 -13.76 10.52 13.03
N LEU A 151 -13.79 9.54 13.93
CA LEU A 151 -13.96 8.13 13.55
C LEU A 151 -15.45 7.88 13.26
N VAL A 152 -15.76 7.40 12.06
CA VAL A 152 -17.08 6.99 11.63
C VAL A 152 -17.14 5.46 11.72
N ASP A 153 -18.03 4.94 12.56
CA ASP A 153 -18.08 3.52 12.92
C ASP A 153 -19.00 2.72 11.98
N TRP A 154 -18.53 2.52 10.75
CA TRP A 154 -19.19 1.66 9.78
C TRP A 154 -19.23 0.19 10.21
N TYR A 155 -18.20 -0.30 10.91
CA TYR A 155 -18.14 -1.68 11.40
C TYR A 155 -19.33 -2.01 12.29
N MET A 156 -19.59 -1.18 13.31
CA MET A 156 -20.77 -1.35 14.17
C MET A 156 -22.08 -1.08 13.42
N ALA A 157 -22.15 -0.02 12.59
CA ALA A 157 -23.36 0.32 11.85
C ALA A 157 -23.79 -0.78 10.86
N SER A 158 -22.84 -1.57 10.39
CA SER A 158 -23.08 -2.68 9.49
C SER A 158 -23.09 -4.04 10.20
N SER A 159 -22.86 -4.14 11.50
CA SER A 159 -22.85 -5.42 12.24
C SER A 159 -24.17 -6.16 12.06
N ASP A 160 -24.09 -7.46 11.78
CA ASP A 160 -25.24 -8.34 11.55
C ASP A 160 -26.16 -7.93 10.37
N LYS A 161 -25.67 -7.04 9.49
CA LYS A 161 -26.38 -6.58 8.29
C LYS A 161 -25.78 -7.17 7.03
N ASP A 162 -25.79 -8.48 6.90
CA ASP A 162 -25.22 -9.16 5.72
C ASP A 162 -25.95 -8.76 4.42
N SER A 163 -27.19 -8.28 4.50
CA SER A 163 -27.94 -7.71 3.36
C SER A 163 -27.31 -6.43 2.79
N TYR A 164 -26.46 -5.73 3.55
CA TYR A 164 -25.77 -4.54 3.07
C TYR A 164 -24.67 -4.87 2.07
N PHE A 165 -24.24 -6.14 2.02
CA PHE A 165 -23.10 -6.58 1.22
C PHE A 165 -23.55 -7.51 0.09
N SER A 166 -22.75 -7.52 -0.96
CA SER A 166 -22.79 -8.51 -2.03
C SER A 166 -22.32 -9.86 -1.50
N ARG A 167 -22.42 -10.90 -2.34
CA ARG A 167 -22.04 -12.27 -1.97
C ARG A 167 -20.57 -12.42 -1.51
N ASP A 168 -19.70 -11.50 -1.89
CA ASP A 168 -18.30 -11.49 -1.49
C ASP A 168 -18.05 -10.94 -0.07
N GLY A 169 -19.08 -10.38 0.58
CA GLY A 169 -18.99 -9.81 1.92
C GLY A 169 -18.18 -8.50 1.99
N VAL A 170 -17.92 -7.84 0.85
CA VAL A 170 -17.10 -6.62 0.78
C VAL A 170 -17.80 -5.51 0.00
N HIS A 171 -18.36 -5.80 -1.18
CA HIS A 171 -19.00 -4.78 -2.00
C HIS A 171 -20.39 -4.44 -1.47
N LEU A 172 -20.70 -3.16 -1.31
CA LEU A 172 -22.01 -2.74 -0.84
C LEU A 172 -23.09 -2.99 -1.90
N GLY A 173 -24.21 -3.54 -1.47
CA GLY A 173 -25.46 -3.50 -2.22
C GLY A 173 -26.12 -2.12 -2.14
N GLU A 174 -27.25 -1.94 -2.83
CA GLU A 174 -27.94 -0.65 -2.89
C GLU A 174 -28.36 -0.14 -1.49
N GLU A 175 -28.89 -1.02 -0.64
CA GLU A 175 -29.27 -0.69 0.74
C GLU A 175 -28.04 -0.26 1.56
N GLY A 176 -26.98 -1.07 1.55
CA GLY A 176 -25.75 -0.79 2.27
C GLY A 176 -25.09 0.52 1.83
N ALA A 177 -25.09 0.83 0.53
CA ALA A 177 -24.56 2.08 0.00
C ALA A 177 -25.35 3.30 0.50
N LYS A 178 -26.68 3.22 0.59
CA LYS A 178 -27.52 4.30 1.14
C LYS A 178 -27.24 4.54 2.62
N VAL A 179 -27.15 3.47 3.41
CA VAL A 179 -26.84 3.57 4.86
C VAL A 179 -25.43 4.10 5.08
N TYR A 180 -24.44 3.62 4.32
CA TYR A 180 -23.07 4.12 4.38
C TYR A 180 -23.00 5.62 4.07
N ALA A 181 -23.66 6.06 2.99
CA ALA A 181 -23.69 7.47 2.62
C ALA A 181 -24.37 8.34 3.68
N ALA A 182 -25.47 7.87 4.27
CA ALA A 182 -26.15 8.57 5.35
C ALA A 182 -25.26 8.70 6.60
N LEU A 183 -24.58 7.62 6.99
CA LEU A 183 -23.66 7.60 8.13
C LEU A 183 -22.50 8.59 7.95
N VAL A 184 -21.91 8.66 6.75
CA VAL A 184 -20.85 9.62 6.45
C VAL A 184 -21.39 11.05 6.44
N ALA A 185 -22.57 11.28 5.83
CA ALA A 185 -23.18 12.60 5.77
C ALA A 185 -23.51 13.15 7.17
N GLU A 186 -23.98 12.31 8.09
CA GLU A 186 -24.25 12.68 9.48
C GLU A 186 -22.99 13.08 10.25
N ALA A 187 -21.84 12.50 9.90
CA ALA A 187 -20.57 12.82 10.55
C ALA A 187 -19.95 14.16 10.08
N ILE A 188 -20.44 14.75 8.99
CA ILE A 188 -19.96 16.04 8.49
C ILE A 188 -20.45 17.15 9.43
N LYS A 189 -19.51 17.87 10.05
CA LYS A 189 -19.83 19.04 10.85
C LYS A 189 -20.11 20.23 9.92
N PRO A 190 -21.18 21.01 10.16
CA PRO A 190 -21.49 22.20 9.37
C PRO A 190 -20.44 23.31 9.54
#